data_AF-A0A425CXX8-F1
#
_entry.id   AF-A0A425CXX8-F1
#
_cell.length_a   1.000
_cell.length_b   1.000
_cell.length_c   1.000
_cell.angle_alpha   90.00
_cell.angle_beta   90.00
_cell.angle_gamma   90.00
#
_symmetry.space_group_name_H-M   'P 1'
#
loop_
_entity.id
_entity.type
_entity.pdbx_description
1 polymer ?
#
loop_
_entity_poly.entity_id
_entity_poly.type
_entity_poly.pdbx_seq_one_letter_code
_entity_poly.pdbx_strand_id
1 'polypeptide(L)'
;MFDTPVTVSMIKIYNYSKTPDRGAREIEIYVDDLKVYMGSLRQAPPSPGVTRLGKVQQGVEFGQPILFTLNPAQVEVHEKRKVVYCGSEDQDVLCINEGQVVIESKAMHRAPDPGAEGVVVDLDKRPTTAMCRT
;
A
#
# COMPACT_ATOMS: atom_id res chain seq x y z
N MET A 1 -18.97 -3.06 18.49
CA MET A 1 -17.83 -2.61 19.34
C MET A 1 -17.41 -3.80 20.18
N PHE A 2 -16.12 -4.09 20.30
CA PHE A 2 -15.63 -5.27 21.03
C PHE A 2 -15.60 -4.99 22.54
N ASP A 3 -15.84 -6.02 23.36
CA ASP A 3 -15.90 -5.90 24.83
C ASP A 3 -14.52 -5.70 25.47
N THR A 4 -13.44 -5.99 24.73
CA THR A 4 -12.04 -5.82 25.14
C THR A 4 -11.21 -5.31 23.96
N PRO A 5 -10.02 -4.73 24.18
CA PRO A 5 -9.13 -4.37 23.08
C PRO A 5 -8.79 -5.59 22.22
N VAL A 6 -8.98 -5.47 20.90
CA VAL A 6 -8.67 -6.52 19.93
C VAL A 6 -7.73 -5.95 18.87
N THR A 7 -6.69 -6.71 18.53
CA THR A 7 -5.77 -6.37 17.45
C THR A 7 -6.23 -7.01 16.14
N VAL A 8 -6.21 -6.25 15.05
CA VAL A 8 -6.46 -6.76 13.70
C VAL A 8 -5.16 -7.33 13.14
N SER A 9 -5.11 -8.63 12.82
CA SER A 9 -3.92 -9.25 12.20
C SER A 9 -3.95 -9.20 10.67
N MET A 10 -5.13 -9.35 10.08
CA MET A 10 -5.33 -9.46 8.64
C MET A 10 -6.77 -9.14 8.29
N ILE A 11 -6.97 -8.44 7.18
CA ILE A 11 -8.27 -8.28 6.54
C ILE A 11 -8.19 -8.93 5.17
N LYS A 12 -9.12 -9.83 4.84
CA LYS A 12 -9.18 -10.48 3.53
C LYS A 12 -10.47 -10.09 2.82
N ILE A 13 -10.35 -9.51 1.63
CA ILE A 13 -11.46 -8.93 0.89
C ILE A 13 -11.78 -9.77 -0.34
N TYR A 14 -13.07 -10.02 -0.55
CA TYR A 14 -13.61 -10.74 -1.70
C TYR A 14 -14.60 -9.82 -2.42
N ASN A 15 -14.23 -9.34 -3.61
CA ASN A 15 -15.20 -8.69 -4.49
C ASN A 15 -16.24 -9.72 -4.98
N TYR A 16 -17.49 -9.28 -5.18
CA TYR A 16 -18.58 -10.19 -5.58
C TYR A 16 -18.41 -10.65 -7.04
N SER A 17 -18.23 -11.95 -7.25
CA SER A 17 -17.91 -12.51 -8.57
C SER A 17 -19.08 -12.63 -9.54
N LYS A 18 -20.34 -12.48 -9.10
CA LYS A 18 -21.49 -12.51 -10.03
C LYS A 18 -21.61 -11.24 -10.87
N THR A 19 -21.14 -10.10 -10.35
CA THR A 19 -21.10 -8.81 -11.05
C THR A 19 -19.72 -8.18 -10.88
N PRO A 20 -18.67 -8.72 -11.53
CA PRO A 20 -17.29 -8.29 -11.34
C PRO A 20 -17.03 -6.81 -11.68
N ASP A 21 -17.84 -6.27 -12.59
CA ASP A 21 -17.86 -4.86 -13.00
C ASP A 21 -18.23 -3.91 -11.85
N ARG A 22 -18.92 -4.40 -10.82
CA ARG A 22 -19.38 -3.62 -9.66
C ARG A 22 -18.50 -3.77 -8.41
N GLY A 23 -17.35 -4.43 -8.54
CA GLY A 23 -16.42 -4.59 -7.41
C GLY A 23 -15.88 -3.25 -6.89
N ALA A 24 -15.56 -3.20 -5.60
CA ALA A 24 -14.83 -2.06 -5.05
C ALA A 24 -13.45 -1.98 -5.72
N ARG A 25 -13.07 -0.77 -6.16
CA ARG A 25 -11.77 -0.51 -6.80
C ARG A 25 -10.75 0.07 -5.83
N GLU A 26 -11.17 0.97 -4.96
CA GLU A 26 -10.32 1.66 -3.98
C GLU A 26 -10.99 1.58 -2.61
N ILE A 27 -10.18 1.39 -1.57
CA ILE A 27 -10.65 1.31 -0.20
C ILE A 27 -9.71 2.05 0.74
N GLU A 28 -10.29 2.49 1.85
CA GLU A 28 -9.58 3.01 3.00
C GLU A 28 -10.00 2.23 4.24
N ILE A 29 -9.06 2.01 5.16
CA ILE A 29 -9.31 1.29 6.42
C ILE A 29 -8.93 2.23 7.56
N TYR A 30 -9.90 2.46 8.44
CA TYR A 30 -9.74 3.24 9.66
C TYR A 30 -9.88 2.31 10.86
N VAL A 31 -8.98 2.45 11.83
CA VAL A 31 -9.03 1.78 13.13
C VAL A 31 -8.90 2.87 14.18
N ASP A 32 -9.88 2.98 15.08
CA ASP A 32 -9.95 4.03 16.10
C ASP A 32 -9.74 5.43 15.51
N ASP A 33 -10.47 5.72 14.42
CA ASP A 33 -10.43 6.98 13.66
C ASP A 33 -9.09 7.29 12.95
N LEU A 34 -8.10 6.40 13.02
CA LEU A 34 -6.83 6.53 12.31
C LEU A 34 -6.85 5.74 11.01
N LYS A 35 -6.53 6.39 9.89
CA LYS A 35 -6.36 5.70 8.60
C LYS A 35 -5.07 4.88 8.62
N VAL A 36 -5.22 3.56 8.56
CA VAL A 36 -4.10 2.60 8.60
C VAL A 36 -3.76 1.99 7.24
N TYR A 37 -4.68 2.09 6.27
CA TYR A 37 -4.45 1.59 4.91
C TYR A 37 -5.29 2.38 3.89
N MET A 38 -4.69 2.60 2.72
CA MET A 38 -5.37 3.05 1.50
C MET A 38 -4.76 2.28 0.34
N GLY A 39 -5.61 1.75 -0.55
CA GLY A 39 -5.11 1.03 -1.71
C GLY A 39 -6.20 0.57 -2.65
N SER A 40 -5.79 -0.10 -3.72
CA SER A 40 -6.70 -0.63 -4.73
C SER A 40 -7.01 -2.12 -4.52
N LEU A 41 -8.15 -2.56 -5.06
CA LEU A 41 -8.58 -3.95 -5.10
C LEU A 41 -8.78 -4.36 -6.56
N ARG A 42 -8.38 -5.58 -6.86
CA ARG A 42 -8.67 -6.24 -8.14
C ARG A 42 -10.16 -6.61 -8.22
N GLN A 43 -10.69 -6.58 -9.44
CA GLN A 43 -12.01 -7.14 -9.72
C GLN A 43 -12.02 -8.65 -9.42
N ALA A 44 -13.18 -9.15 -9.02
CA ALA A 44 -13.37 -10.58 -8.86
C ALA A 44 -13.17 -11.29 -10.22
N PRO A 45 -12.66 -12.54 -10.24
CA PRO A 45 -12.67 -13.32 -11.46
C PRO A 45 -14.11 -13.53 -11.94
N PRO A 46 -14.34 -13.65 -13.26
CA PRO A 46 -15.65 -13.98 -13.78
C PRO A 46 -16.13 -15.30 -13.19
N SER A 47 -17.45 -15.44 -13.01
CA SER A 47 -18.05 -16.68 -12.52
C SER A 47 -17.51 -17.88 -13.31
N PRO A 48 -17.12 -18.99 -12.65
CA PRO A 48 -16.65 -20.17 -13.34
C PRO A 48 -17.72 -20.64 -14.32
N GLY A 49 -17.47 -20.44 -15.61
CA GLY A 49 -18.31 -20.99 -16.66
C GLY A 49 -18.22 -22.51 -16.66
N VAL A 50 -19.31 -23.18 -17.06
CA VAL A 50 -19.25 -24.61 -17.42
C VAL A 50 -18.31 -24.72 -18.61
N THR A 51 -17.17 -25.38 -18.44
CA THR A 51 -16.29 -25.68 -19.57
C THR A 51 -17.01 -26.63 -20.53
N ARG A 52 -16.70 -26.58 -21.83
CA ARG A 52 -17.32 -27.45 -22.88
C ARG A 52 -17.22 -28.96 -22.58
N LEU A 53 -16.40 -29.35 -21.60
CA LEU A 53 -16.18 -30.71 -21.13
C LEU A 53 -17.01 -31.07 -19.87
N GLY A 54 -17.97 -30.24 -19.47
CA GLY A 54 -18.86 -30.51 -18.32
C GLY A 54 -18.17 -30.46 -16.95
N LYS A 55 -16.88 -30.09 -16.89
CA LYS A 55 -16.17 -29.91 -15.62
C LYS A 55 -16.49 -28.53 -15.05
N VAL A 56 -17.10 -28.53 -13.85
CA VAL A 56 -17.20 -27.34 -13.00
C VAL A 56 -15.77 -26.92 -12.66
N GLN A 57 -15.37 -25.71 -13.06
CA GLN A 57 -14.10 -25.16 -12.62
C GLN A 57 -14.18 -25.01 -11.09
N GLN A 58 -13.28 -25.70 -10.36
CA GLN A 58 -13.12 -25.49 -8.93
C GLN A 58 -12.92 -23.98 -8.69
N GLY A 59 -13.63 -23.43 -7.71
CA GLY A 59 -13.50 -22.03 -7.35
C GLY A 59 -12.05 -21.74 -6.98
N VAL A 60 -11.38 -20.91 -7.77
CA VAL A 60 -10.04 -20.40 -7.44
C VAL A 60 -10.20 -19.47 -6.23
N GLU A 61 -9.35 -19.59 -5.21
CA GLU A 61 -9.35 -18.60 -4.14
C GLU A 61 -8.80 -17.27 -4.70
N PHE A 62 -9.61 -16.21 -4.64
CA PHE A 62 -9.29 -14.88 -5.17
C PHE A 62 -9.35 -13.78 -4.10
N GLY A 63 -9.34 -14.18 -2.83
CA GLY A 63 -9.32 -13.24 -1.71
C GLY A 63 -8.05 -12.39 -1.73
N GLN A 64 -8.20 -11.11 -1.44
CA GLN A 64 -7.10 -10.15 -1.43
C GLN A 64 -6.75 -9.82 0.04
N PRO A 65 -5.63 -10.34 0.58
CA PRO A 65 -5.23 -10.09 1.95
C PRO A 65 -4.50 -8.75 2.11
N ILE A 66 -4.82 -8.06 3.20
CA ILE A 66 -4.12 -6.88 3.73
C ILE A 66 -3.64 -7.26 5.13
N LEU A 67 -2.32 -7.27 5.32
CA LEU A 67 -1.68 -7.81 6.53
C LEU A 67 -1.28 -6.69 7.48
N PHE A 68 -1.64 -6.84 8.76
CA PHE A 68 -1.27 -5.97 9.88
C PHE A 68 -0.54 -6.78 10.96
N THR A 69 0.23 -7.79 10.54
CA THR A 69 0.91 -8.75 11.42
C THR A 69 2.33 -8.99 10.95
N LEU A 70 3.23 -9.19 11.92
CA LEU A 70 4.61 -9.63 11.70
C LEU A 70 4.78 -11.14 11.96
N ASN A 71 3.69 -11.88 12.21
CA ASN A 71 3.76 -13.30 12.48
C ASN A 71 4.22 -14.08 11.23
N PRO A 72 5.43 -14.65 11.21
CA PRO A 72 5.99 -15.28 10.01
C PRO A 72 5.19 -16.50 9.54
N ALA A 73 4.54 -17.22 10.46
CA ALA A 73 3.71 -18.37 10.09
C ALA A 73 2.49 -17.94 9.26
N GLN A 74 1.88 -16.80 9.57
CA GLN A 74 0.76 -16.28 8.77
C GLN A 74 1.26 -15.69 7.44
N VAL A 75 2.32 -14.89 7.51
CA VAL A 75 2.86 -14.16 6.35
C VAL A 75 3.46 -15.13 5.34
N GLU A 76 4.48 -15.90 5.72
CA GLU A 76 5.30 -16.66 4.77
C GLU A 76 4.60 -17.91 4.25
N VAL A 77 3.83 -18.60 5.08
CA VAL A 77 3.23 -19.89 4.75
C VAL A 77 1.92 -19.72 3.97
N HIS A 78 1.05 -18.81 4.41
CA HIS A 78 -0.33 -18.76 3.92
C HIS A 78 -0.59 -17.65 2.90
N GLU A 79 -0.05 -16.45 3.13
CA GLU A 79 -0.53 -15.25 2.44
C GLU A 79 0.52 -14.59 1.52
N LYS A 80 1.82 -14.90 1.68
CA LYS A 80 2.92 -14.30 0.89
C LYS A 80 2.68 -14.29 -0.63
N ARG A 81 2.11 -15.37 -1.18
CA ARG A 81 1.82 -15.50 -2.62
C ARG A 81 0.53 -14.81 -3.07
N LYS A 82 -0.30 -14.36 -2.12
CA LYS A 82 -1.63 -13.75 -2.35
C LYS A 82 -1.62 -12.26 -2.13
N VAL A 83 -0.65 -11.76 -1.36
CA VAL A 83 -0.42 -10.33 -1.19
C VAL A 83 -0.04 -9.74 -2.53
N VAL A 84 -0.80 -8.75 -2.96
CA VAL A 84 -0.53 -7.98 -4.16
C VAL A 84 0.07 -6.66 -3.70
N TYR A 85 1.35 -6.46 -4.00
CA TYR A 85 1.94 -5.13 -3.86
C TYR A 85 1.39 -4.24 -4.97
N CYS A 86 0.80 -3.10 -4.59
CA CYS A 86 0.11 -2.20 -5.52
C CYS A 86 1.09 -1.33 -6.34
N GLY A 87 2.38 -1.32 -5.98
CA GLY A 87 3.42 -0.75 -6.82
C GLY A 87 3.74 -1.72 -7.94
N SER A 88 3.49 -1.33 -9.19
CA SER A 88 4.08 -1.99 -10.36
C SER A 88 5.62 -2.01 -10.29
N GLU A 89 6.17 -1.07 -9.52
CA GLU A 89 7.55 -1.00 -9.05
C GLU A 89 7.53 -0.51 -7.59
N ASP A 90 8.56 -0.82 -6.80
CA ASP A 90 8.76 -0.19 -5.50
C ASP A 90 8.72 1.34 -5.69
N GLN A 91 7.96 2.03 -4.85
CA GLN A 91 8.01 3.49 -4.84
C GLN A 91 9.46 3.91 -4.54
N ASP A 92 10.06 4.67 -5.45
CA ASP A 92 11.42 5.18 -5.31
C ASP A 92 11.46 6.25 -4.21
N VAL A 93 11.83 5.87 -2.99
CA VAL A 93 11.84 6.74 -1.81
C VAL A 93 13.27 6.97 -1.35
N LEU A 94 13.61 8.23 -1.10
CA LEU A 94 14.82 8.63 -0.39
C LEU A 94 14.61 8.40 1.12
N CYS A 95 15.37 7.48 1.72
CA CYS A 95 15.31 7.25 3.17
C CYS A 95 16.49 7.93 3.86
N ILE A 96 16.22 8.73 4.90
CA ILE A 96 17.23 9.44 5.69
C ILE A 96 17.03 9.07 7.17
N ASN A 97 18.09 8.66 7.85
CA ASN A 97 18.09 8.39 9.28
C ASN A 97 19.19 9.22 9.94
N GLU A 98 18.84 10.05 10.93
CA GLU A 98 19.79 10.91 11.66
C GLU A 98 20.69 11.77 10.74
N GLY A 99 20.08 12.33 9.67
CA GLY A 99 20.79 13.15 8.68
C GLY A 99 21.66 12.36 7.70
N GLN A 100 21.70 11.03 7.80
CA GLN A 100 22.41 10.16 6.87
C GLN A 100 21.44 9.52 5.89
N VAL A 101 21.78 9.54 4.61
CA VAL A 101 21.01 8.83 3.58
C VAL A 101 21.20 7.32 3.77
N VAL A 102 20.11 6.60 4.02
CA VAL A 102 20.06 5.14 4.18
C VAL A 102 19.67 4.44 2.88
N ILE A 103 18.81 5.07 2.07
CA ILE A 103 18.40 4.57 0.75
C ILE A 103 18.38 5.76 -0.21
N GLU A 104 19.16 5.67 -1.29
CA GLU A 104 19.19 6.69 -2.34
C GLU A 104 18.02 6.49 -3.33
N SER A 105 17.30 7.57 -3.63
CA SER A 105 16.29 7.56 -4.69
C SER A 105 16.95 7.67 -6.07
N LYS A 106 16.44 6.93 -7.06
CA LYS A 106 16.81 7.05 -8.48
C LYS A 106 16.64 8.48 -9.01
N ALA A 107 15.70 9.25 -8.47
CA ALA A 107 15.49 10.65 -8.84
C ALA A 107 16.57 11.61 -8.29
N MET A 108 17.38 11.20 -7.31
CA MET A 108 18.38 12.07 -6.66
C MET A 108 19.43 12.61 -7.64
N HIS A 109 19.81 11.81 -8.64
CA HIS A 109 20.81 12.17 -9.66
C HIS A 109 20.19 12.71 -10.95
N ARG A 110 18.86 12.83 -10.99
CA ARG A 110 18.18 13.37 -12.17
C ARG A 110 18.45 14.87 -12.22
N ALA A 111 18.81 15.37 -13.41
CA ALA A 111 18.86 16.81 -13.62
C ALA A 111 17.49 17.40 -13.20
N PRO A 112 17.46 18.48 -12.40
CA PRO A 112 16.23 19.13 -12.03
C PRO A 112 15.41 19.45 -13.28
N ASP A 113 14.09 19.29 -13.21
CA ASP A 113 13.21 19.69 -14.31
C ASP A 113 13.45 21.18 -14.63
N PRO A 114 13.87 21.54 -15.86
CA PRO A 114 14.11 22.93 -16.23
C PRO A 114 12.88 23.82 -16.08
N GLY A 115 11.67 23.24 -16.09
CA GLY A 115 10.39 23.92 -15.92
C GLY A 115 9.82 23.87 -14.50
N ALA A 116 10.47 23.18 -13.56
CA ALA A 116 10.05 23.23 -12.16
C ALA A 116 10.47 24.58 -11.56
N GLU A 117 9.49 25.39 -11.14
CA GLU A 117 9.77 26.56 -10.32
C GLU A 117 10.44 26.07 -9.03
N GLY A 118 11.74 26.33 -8.91
CA GLY A 118 12.46 26.05 -7.68
C GLY A 118 11.82 26.79 -6.52
N VAL A 119 11.83 26.19 -5.33
CA VAL A 119 11.49 26.91 -4.11
C VAL A 119 12.60 27.94 -3.88
N VAL A 120 12.38 29.18 -4.31
CA VAL A 120 13.29 30.29 -4.02
C VAL A 120 13.19 30.58 -2.53
N VAL A 121 14.20 30.15 -1.80
CA VAL A 121 14.30 30.43 -0.37
C VAL A 121 14.68 31.90 -0.22
N ASP A 122 13.70 32.71 0.17
CA ASP A 122 13.93 34.09 0.58
C ASP A 122 14.75 34.09 1.88
N LEU A 123 16.05 34.39 1.76
CA LEU A 123 16.99 34.36 2.87
C LEU A 123 16.63 35.37 3.97
N ASP A 124 15.93 36.46 3.62
CA ASP A 124 15.49 37.49 4.57
C ASP A 124 14.30 37.02 5.41
N LYS A 125 13.55 36.02 4.94
CA LYS A 125 12.46 35.37 5.68
C LYS A 125 12.90 34.14 6.45
N ARG A 126 14.20 33.80 6.43
CA ARG A 126 14.72 32.63 7.14
C ARG A 126 14.59 32.87 8.66
N PRO A 127 13.87 32.03 9.40
CA PRO A 127 13.81 32.16 10.85
C PRO A 127 15.22 32.05 11.44
N THR A 128 15.63 33.07 12.19
CA THR A 128 16.97 33.21 12.77
C THR A 128 17.09 32.35 14.04
N THR A 129 17.08 31.02 13.90
CA THR A 129 17.23 30.10 15.05
C THR A 129 18.68 29.64 15.28
N ALA A 130 19.65 30.15 14.50
CA ALA A 130 21.05 29.85 14.74
C ALA A 130 21.56 30.65 15.95
N MET A 131 21.74 29.96 17.08
CA MET A 131 22.44 30.48 18.24
C MET A 131 23.86 30.90 17.83
N CYS A 132 24.18 32.19 18.01
CA CYS A 132 25.53 32.69 17.85
C CYS A 132 26.41 32.00 18.92
N ARG A 133 27.38 31.18 18.49
CA ARG A 133 28.38 30.65 19.41
C ARG A 133 29.38 31.77 19.69
N THR A 134 29.35 32.31 20.91
CA THR A 134 30.43 33.14 21.49
C THR A 134 31.69 32.33 21.74
#